data_AF-A0A6P0REW5-F1
#
_entry.id   AF-A0A6P0REW5-F1
#
_cell.length_a   1.000
_cell.length_b   1.000
_cell.length_c   1.000
_cell.angle_alpha   90.00
_cell.angle_beta   90.00
_cell.angle_gamma   90.00
#
_symmetry.space_group_name_H-M   'P 1'
#
loop_
_entity.id
_entity.type
_entity.pdbx_description
1 polymer ?
#
loop_
_entity_poly.entity_id
_entity_poly.type
_entity_poly.pdbx_seq_one_letter_code
_entity_poly.pdbx_strand_id
1 'polypeptide(L)'
;MSVVKGSTGERWAEFYGARISQTQTLVDAINLLKLNEVDGVVFDVPALQYYLHNHPQDSLKFSPVYFASEAYGFIISPESPFLNNLDIKLLEMQENGKIKEIESKWLSKSKGIGNNN
;
A
#
# COMPACT_ATOMS: atom_id res chain seq x y z
N MET A 1 -10.68 11.51 -7.08
CA MET A 1 -9.88 10.40 -6.51
C MET A 1 -10.81 9.47 -5.76
N SER A 2 -10.56 8.16 -5.83
CA SER A 2 -11.22 7.18 -4.97
C SER A 2 -10.30 6.76 -3.82
N VAL A 3 -10.86 6.57 -2.63
CA VAL A 3 -10.16 6.16 -1.41
C VAL A 3 -10.99 5.12 -0.65
N VAL A 4 -10.32 4.27 0.13
CA VAL A 4 -11.01 3.35 1.03
C VAL A 4 -11.31 4.06 2.35
N LYS A 5 -12.57 3.99 2.78
CA LYS A 5 -13.05 4.62 4.01
C LYS A 5 -12.22 4.18 5.23
N GLY A 6 -11.74 5.14 6.02
CA GLY A 6 -10.96 4.89 7.23
C GLY A 6 -9.49 4.52 6.98
N SER A 7 -9.00 4.63 5.74
CA SER A 7 -7.57 4.46 5.42
C SER A 7 -6.78 5.76 5.60
N THR A 8 -5.45 5.66 5.68
CA THR A 8 -4.57 6.84 5.64
C THR A 8 -4.67 7.58 4.29
N GLY A 9 -4.97 6.86 3.20
CA GLY A 9 -5.19 7.43 1.87
C GLY A 9 -6.35 8.44 1.82
N GLU A 10 -7.41 8.22 2.59
CA GLU A 10 -8.51 9.18 2.77
C GLU A 10 -8.01 10.49 3.36
N ARG A 11 -7.28 10.41 4.49
CA ARG A 11 -6.69 11.56 5.15
C ARG A 11 -5.75 12.34 4.23
N TRP A 12 -4.91 11.65 3.47
CA TRP A 12 -4.00 12.32 2.52
C TRP A 12 -4.75 12.99 1.38
N ALA A 13 -5.75 12.32 0.80
CA ALA A 13 -6.58 12.91 -0.25
C ALA A 13 -7.33 14.17 0.24
N GLU A 14 -7.83 14.16 1.48
CA GLU A 14 -8.47 15.33 2.09
C GLU A 14 -7.47 16.46 2.34
N PHE A 15 -6.30 16.14 2.89
CA PHE A 15 -5.24 17.10 3.18
C PHE A 15 -4.79 17.88 1.93
N TYR A 16 -4.73 17.21 0.77
CA TYR A 16 -4.39 17.84 -0.51
C TYR A 16 -5.60 18.44 -1.26
N GLY A 17 -6.80 18.46 -0.65
CA GLY A 17 -7.99 19.10 -1.21
C GLY A 17 -8.59 18.37 -2.42
N ALA A 18 -8.39 17.05 -2.53
CA ALA A 18 -8.95 16.27 -3.62
C ALA A 18 -10.48 16.14 -3.50
N ARG A 19 -11.18 16.01 -4.63
CA ARG A 19 -12.56 15.52 -4.64
C ARG A 19 -12.55 14.01 -4.45
N ILE A 20 -13.10 13.55 -3.33
CA ILE A 20 -13.03 12.16 -2.88
C ILE A 20 -14.32 11.41 -3.19
N SER A 21 -14.19 10.20 -3.74
CA SER A 21 -15.21 9.17 -3.75
C SER A 21 -14.80 8.09 -2.74
N GLN A 22 -15.54 7.95 -1.64
CA GLN A 22 -15.24 6.95 -0.62
C GLN A 22 -15.82 5.60 -1.03
N THR A 23 -15.02 4.54 -0.92
CA THR A 23 -15.46 3.15 -1.11
C THR A 23 -15.21 2.32 0.14
N GLN A 24 -15.85 1.15 0.21
CA GLN A 24 -15.68 0.24 1.34
C GLN A 24 -14.47 -0.70 1.17
N THR A 25 -14.07 -0.98 -0.07
CA THR A 25 -12.93 -1.85 -0.40
C THR A 25 -12.02 -1.23 -1.45
N LEU A 26 -10.76 -1.70 -1.50
CA LEU A 26 -9.81 -1.33 -2.54
C LEU A 26 -10.30 -1.76 -3.94
N VAL A 27 -10.94 -2.93 -4.04
CA VAL A 27 -11.47 -3.42 -5.32
C VAL A 27 -12.53 -2.48 -5.86
N ASP A 28 -13.43 -2.00 -5.01
CA ASP A 28 -14.44 -0.99 -5.41
C ASP A 28 -13.78 0.32 -5.86
N ALA A 29 -12.73 0.75 -5.16
CA ALA A 29 -11.99 1.96 -5.53
C ALA A 29 -11.36 1.83 -6.93
N ILE A 30 -10.75 0.68 -7.22
CA ILE A 30 -10.15 0.38 -8.52
C ILE A 30 -11.23 0.24 -9.60
N ASN A 31 -12.38 -0.35 -9.28
CA ASN A 31 -13.50 -0.44 -10.23
C ASN A 31 -13.99 0.94 -10.66
N LEU A 32 -14.10 1.90 -9.74
CA LEU A 32 -14.44 3.30 -10.10
C LEU A 32 -13.42 3.90 -11.07
N LEU A 33 -12.14 3.63 -10.87
CA LEU A 33 -11.09 4.07 -11.81
C LEU A 33 -11.25 3.42 -13.18
N LYS A 34 -11.52 2.10 -13.23
CA LYS A 34 -11.73 1.36 -14.49
C LYS A 34 -12.98 1.84 -15.25
N LEU A 35 -13.99 2.31 -14.54
CA LEU A 35 -15.20 2.91 -15.11
C LEU A 35 -15.03 4.37 -15.52
N ASN A 36 -13.84 4.97 -15.30
CA ASN A 36 -13.55 6.39 -15.50
C ASN A 36 -14.42 7.34 -14.66
N GLU A 37 -14.92 6.87 -13.51
CA GLU A 37 -15.69 7.69 -12.54
C GLU A 37 -14.77 8.53 -11.65
N VAL A 38 -13.47 8.17 -11.57
CA VAL A 38 -12.44 8.90 -10.86
C VAL A 38 -11.13 8.91 -11.65
N ASP A 39 -10.31 9.93 -11.45
CA ASP A 39 -9.02 10.08 -12.13
C ASP A 39 -7.87 9.27 -11.51
N GLY A 40 -8.09 8.67 -10.33
CA GLY A 40 -7.06 7.92 -9.62
C GLY A 40 -7.54 7.33 -8.30
N VAL A 41 -6.76 6.39 -7.77
CA VAL A 41 -6.96 5.72 -6.48
C VAL A 41 -5.78 6.04 -5.57
N VAL A 42 -6.06 6.44 -4.32
CA VAL A 42 -5.04 6.60 -3.29
C VAL A 42 -5.18 5.46 -2.28
N PHE A 43 -4.14 4.62 -2.21
CA PHE A 43 -4.06 3.54 -1.25
C PHE A 43 -2.61 3.08 -1.08
N ASP A 44 -2.39 2.17 -0.14
CA ASP A 44 -1.09 1.64 0.21
C ASP A 44 -0.39 0.95 -0.97
N VAL A 45 0.88 1.29 -1.18
CA VAL A 45 1.68 0.79 -2.31
C VAL A 45 1.77 -0.73 -2.35
N PRO A 46 2.04 -1.47 -1.24
CA PRO A 46 2.09 -2.94 -1.29
C PRO A 46 0.80 -3.58 -1.78
N ALA A 47 -0.35 -3.06 -1.35
CA ALA A 47 -1.66 -3.58 -1.76
C ALA A 47 -1.93 -3.30 -3.25
N LEU A 48 -1.58 -2.11 -3.73
CA LEU A 48 -1.66 -1.76 -5.15
C LEU A 48 -0.71 -2.60 -6.01
N GLN A 49 0.52 -2.85 -5.54
CA GLN A 49 1.50 -3.70 -6.23
C GLN A 49 0.97 -5.13 -6.37
N TYR A 50 0.43 -5.67 -5.28
CA TYR A 50 -0.20 -6.98 -5.29
C TYR A 50 -1.39 -7.03 -6.26
N TYR A 51 -2.27 -6.02 -6.25
CA TYR A 51 -3.39 -5.97 -7.18
C TYR A 51 -2.92 -6.00 -8.65
N LEU A 52 -1.97 -5.13 -9.03
CA LEU A 52 -1.45 -5.05 -10.40
C LEU A 52 -0.72 -6.33 -10.82
N HIS A 53 0.01 -6.96 -9.91
CA HIS A 53 0.68 -8.24 -10.18
C HIS A 53 -0.33 -9.34 -10.54
N ASN A 54 -1.47 -9.39 -9.85
CA ASN A 54 -2.51 -10.39 -10.08
C ASN A 54 -3.48 -10.04 -11.23
N HIS A 55 -3.47 -8.80 -11.71
CA HIS A 55 -4.33 -8.33 -12.81
C HIS A 55 -3.50 -7.70 -13.94
N PRO A 56 -2.59 -8.45 -14.60
CA PRO A 56 -1.68 -7.89 -15.61
C PRO A 56 -2.40 -7.41 -16.88
N GLN A 57 -3.66 -7.79 -17.07
CA GLN A 57 -4.50 -7.36 -18.19
C GLN A 57 -5.13 -5.98 -17.96
N ASP A 58 -5.18 -5.52 -16.70
CA ASP A 58 -5.67 -4.19 -16.39
C ASP A 58 -4.62 -3.17 -16.86
N SER A 59 -5.00 -2.22 -17.71
CA SER A 59 -4.14 -1.15 -18.24
C SER A 59 -3.85 -0.05 -17.21
N LEU A 60 -3.66 -0.42 -15.94
CA LEU A 60 -3.43 0.46 -14.80
C LEU A 60 -1.92 0.62 -14.54
N LYS A 61 -1.52 1.78 -14.03
CA LYS A 61 -0.12 2.12 -13.74
C LYS A 61 -0.01 2.93 -12.46
N PHE A 62 1.16 2.86 -11.84
CA PHE A 62 1.50 3.77 -10.75
C PHE A 62 1.69 5.20 -11.27
N SER A 63 1.14 6.15 -10.52
CA SER A 63 1.53 7.55 -10.62
C SER A 63 2.92 7.74 -10.03
N PRO A 64 3.74 8.69 -10.52
CA PRO A 64 5.01 9.04 -9.88
C PRO A 64 4.84 9.76 -8.53
N VAL A 65 3.61 10.08 -8.14
CA VAL A 65 3.30 10.82 -6.90
C VAL A 65 3.21 9.85 -5.72
N TYR A 66 4.01 10.13 -4.69
CA TYR A 66 3.91 9.50 -3.38
C TYR A 66 3.47 10.55 -2.37
N PHE A 67 2.39 10.27 -1.64
CA PHE A 67 1.85 11.21 -0.66
C PHE A 67 2.60 11.15 0.68
N ALA A 68 3.01 9.95 1.09
CA ALA A 68 3.74 9.74 2.33
C ALA A 68 4.57 8.45 2.30
N SER A 69 5.58 8.40 3.15
CA SER A 69 6.25 7.16 3.55
C SER A 69 5.72 6.77 4.92
N GLU A 70 4.98 5.67 4.98
CA GLU A 70 4.36 5.17 6.19
C GLU A 70 5.01 3.83 6.55
N ALA A 71 5.54 3.71 7.77
CA ALA A 71 6.05 2.45 8.28
C ALA A 71 4.89 1.61 8.82
N TYR A 72 4.88 0.32 8.49
CA TYR A 72 3.97 -0.64 9.11
C TYR A 72 4.58 -1.20 10.39
N GLY A 73 3.70 -1.49 11.35
CA GLY A 73 4.06 -2.12 12.62
C GLY A 73 2.92 -2.95 13.17
N PHE A 74 3.23 -3.76 14.18
CA PHE A 74 2.22 -4.48 14.93
C PHE A 74 1.71 -3.61 16.07
N ILE A 75 0.38 -3.57 16.22
CA ILE A 75 -0.26 -2.91 17.37
C ILE A 75 -0.37 -3.94 18.50
N ILE A 76 0.14 -3.58 19.67
CA ILE A 76 0.23 -4.43 20.85
C ILE A 76 0.01 -3.58 22.11
N SER A 77 -0.60 -4.16 23.15
CA SER A 77 -0.76 -3.46 24.44
C SER A 77 0.62 -3.12 25.02
N PRO A 78 0.85 -1.89 25.53
CA PRO A 78 2.12 -1.51 26.14
C PRO A 78 2.58 -2.45 27.27
N GLU A 79 1.64 -3.07 27.98
CA GLU A 79 1.84 -3.97 29.11
C GLU A 79 2.04 -5.42 28.69
N SER A 80 2.07 -5.71 27.38
CA SER A 80 2.23 -7.06 26.88
C SER A 80 3.62 -7.61 27.18
N PRO A 81 3.72 -8.81 27.79
CA PRO A 81 5.02 -9.45 28.04
C PRO A 81 5.73 -9.86 26.74
N PHE A 82 5.04 -9.82 25.60
CA PHE A 82 5.58 -10.22 24.30
C PHE A 82 6.25 -9.08 23.53
N LEU A 83 6.09 -7.82 23.95
CA LEU A 83 6.58 -6.65 23.21
C LEU A 83 8.06 -6.76 22.87
N ASN A 84 8.91 -6.92 23.88
CA ASN A 84 10.37 -7.01 23.68
C ASN A 84 10.77 -8.22 22.82
N ASN A 85 10.11 -9.37 23.02
CA ASN A 85 10.41 -10.58 22.26
C ASN A 85 10.01 -10.44 20.79
N LEU A 86 8.92 -9.74 20.49
CA LEU A 86 8.48 -9.44 19.13
C LEU A 86 9.52 -8.57 18.43
N ASP A 87 9.95 -7.47 19.06
CA ASP A 87 10.93 -6.55 18.47
C ASP A 87 12.26 -7.24 18.18
N ILE A 88 12.78 -8.03 19.13
CA ILE A 88 14.01 -8.81 18.92
C ILE A 88 13.86 -9.76 17.74
N LYS A 89 12.73 -10.47 17.62
CA LYS A 89 12.52 -11.41 16.51
C LYS A 89 12.36 -10.72 15.17
N LEU A 90 11.74 -9.54 15.12
CA LEU A 90 11.65 -8.75 13.89
C LEU A 90 13.04 -8.24 13.46
N LEU A 91 13.87 -7.81 14.40
CA LEU A 91 15.26 -7.42 14.12
C LEU A 91 16.07 -8.60 13.58
N GLU A 92 16.03 -9.77 14.23
CA GLU A 92 16.70 -10.98 13.74
C GLU A 92 16.25 -11.35 12.32
N MET A 93 14.93 -11.28 12.04
CA MET A 93 14.36 -11.55 10.72
C MET A 93 14.76 -10.52 9.67
N GLN A 94 15.00 -9.27 10.07
CA GLN A 94 15.50 -8.23 9.18
C GLN A 94 16.97 -8.48 8.84
N GLU A 95 17.80 -8.74 9.86
CA GLU A 95 19.25 -8.98 9.72
C GLU A 95 19.56 -10.22 8.89
N ASN A 96 18.81 -11.31 9.09
CA ASN A 96 19.00 -12.55 8.33
C ASN A 96 18.30 -12.55 6.95
N GLY A 97 17.63 -11.45 6.58
CA GLY A 97 16.99 -11.27 5.29
C GLY A 97 15.62 -11.95 5.13
N LYS A 98 15.04 -12.53 6.19
CA LYS A 98 13.73 -13.18 6.13
C LYS A 98 12.60 -12.22 5.75
N ILE A 99 12.64 -10.98 6.24
CA ILE A 99 11.65 -9.95 5.85
C ILE A 99 11.68 -9.73 4.34
N LYS A 100 12.88 -9.59 3.76
CA LYS A 100 13.07 -9.40 2.31
C LYS A 100 12.61 -10.61 1.48
N GLU A 101 12.80 -11.83 2.00
CA GLU A 101 12.28 -13.05 1.39
C GLU A 101 10.75 -13.03 1.32
N ILE A 102 10.09 -12.63 2.42
CA ILE A 102 8.63 -12.48 2.50
C ILE A 102 8.15 -11.41 1.51
N GLU A 103 8.75 -10.22 1.51
CA GLU A 103 8.41 -9.15 0.57
C GLU A 103 8.56 -9.61 -0.89
N SER A 104 9.68 -10.25 -1.22
CA SER A 104 9.93 -10.73 -2.59
C SER A 104 8.91 -11.78 -3.03
N LYS A 105 8.50 -12.66 -2.12
CA LYS A 105 7.48 -13.68 -2.39
C LYS A 105 6.12 -13.07 -2.73
N TRP A 106 5.73 -12.01 -2.04
CA TRP A 106 4.37 -11.45 -2.15
C TRP A 106 4.25 -10.22 -3.04
N LEU A 107 5.31 -9.42 -3.15
CA LEU A 107 5.31 -8.10 -3.81
C LEU A 107 6.23 -8.05 -5.04
N SER A 108 6.58 -9.22 -5.61
CA SER A 108 7.44 -9.39 -6.79
C SER A 108 7.46 -8.16 -7.70
N LYS A 109 8.63 -7.54 -7.86
CA LYS A 109 8.84 -6.24 -8.52
C LYS A 109 7.96 -6.08 -9.77
N SER A 110 6.88 -5.30 -9.66
CA SER A 110 6.18 -4.85 -10.86
C SER A 110 7.15 -4.01 -11.67
N LYS A 111 7.48 -4.46 -12.89
CA LYS A 111 8.35 -3.77 -13.83
C LYS A 111 7.64 -2.48 -14.26
N GLY A 112 7.87 -1.40 -13.51
CA GLY A 112 7.10 -0.17 -13.69
C GLY A 112 7.67 1.04 -12.96
N ILE A 113 8.98 1.10 -12.75
CA ILE A 113 9.66 2.35 -12.41
C ILE A 113 10.96 2.38 -13.23
N GLY A 114 10.96 3.21 -14.28
CA GLY A 114 12.13 3.51 -15.07
C GLY A 114 13.15 4.25 -14.21
N ASN A 115 14.33 3.65 -14.05
CA ASN A 115 15.54 4.42 -13.79
C ASN A 115 15.91 5.11 -15.10
N ASN A 116 15.62 6.40 -15.20
CA ASN A 116 16.27 7.26 -16.17
C ASN A 116 17.57 7.75 -15.52
N ASN A 117 18.67 7.08 -15.85
CA ASN A 117 19.97 7.73 -15.99
C ASN A 117 20.30 7.76 -17.48
#